data_AF-A0A3P7JUB5-F1
#
_entry.id   AF-A0A3P7JUB5-F1
#
_cell.length_a   1.000
_cell.length_b   1.000
_cell.length_c   1.000
_cell.angle_alpha   90.00
_cell.angle_beta   90.00
_cell.angle_gamma   90.00
#
_symmetry.space_group_name_H-M   'P 1'
#
loop_
_entity.id
_entity.type
_entity.pdbx_description
1 polymer ?
#
loop_
_entity_poly.entity_id
_entity_poly.type
_entity_poly.pdbx_seq_one_letter_code
_entity_poly.pdbx_strand_id
1 'polypeptide(L)'
;LELVYLSKQPPIFNHFQVAEALLNPLGEDDDDFECNFLIDKNIAVSKQNRTFETGLSIVDETYDYCPPLFPDRFMDPNYVPVYSEDSQKNGHDNVLVGSAEGIK
;
A
#
# COMPACT_ATOMS: atom_id res chain seq x y z
N LEU A 1 27.98 23.80 17.54
CA LEU A 1 29.22 23.64 16.76
C LEU A 1 29.37 22.20 16.27
N GLU A 2 29.17 21.20 17.13
CA GLU A 2 29.19 19.76 16.80
C GLU A 2 28.08 19.35 15.82
N LEU A 3 26.85 19.86 16.00
CA LEU A 3 25.71 19.61 15.09
C LEU A 3 25.88 20.19 13.68
N VAL A 4 26.68 21.25 13.52
CA VAL A 4 26.95 21.85 12.20
C VAL A 4 28.04 21.08 11.46
N TYR A 5 28.95 20.43 12.20
CA TYR A 5 30.07 19.67 11.64
C TYR A 5 29.61 18.36 10.99
N LEU A 6 28.60 17.71 11.57
CA LEU A 6 27.99 16.50 11.00
C LEU A 6 27.23 16.78 9.69
N SER A 7 26.63 17.96 9.54
CA SER A 7 25.91 18.36 8.31
C SER A 7 26.81 18.58 7.09
N LYS A 8 28.15 18.65 7.27
CA LYS A 8 29.13 18.93 6.22
C LYS A 8 29.99 17.74 5.80
N GLN A 9 29.69 16.53 6.29
CA GLN A 9 30.37 15.31 5.84
C GLN A 9 30.02 15.03 4.37
N PRO A 10 30.96 14.51 3.55
CA PRO A 10 30.71 14.19 2.13
C PRO A 10 29.50 13.23 1.99
N PRO A 11 28.90 13.10 0.80
CA PRO A 11 27.71 12.28 0.53
C PRO A 11 27.96 10.77 0.69
N ILE A 12 28.92 10.36 1.51
CA ILE A 12 29.24 9.00 1.86
C ILE A 12 28.61 8.69 3.23
N PHE A 13 28.54 9.69 4.14
CA PHE A 13 27.98 9.53 5.47
C PHE A 13 26.48 9.20 5.46
N ASN A 14 25.72 9.79 4.54
CA ASN A 14 24.30 9.48 4.34
C ASN A 14 24.09 8.09 3.73
N HIS A 15 24.90 7.66 2.76
CA HIS A 15 24.80 6.29 2.21
C HIS A 15 25.15 5.21 3.25
N PHE A 16 26.11 5.48 4.15
CA PHE A 16 26.43 4.55 5.23
C PHE A 16 25.31 4.43 6.26
N GLN A 17 24.67 5.54 6.65
CA GLN A 17 23.51 5.50 7.56
C GLN A 17 22.32 4.74 6.96
N VAL A 18 22.07 4.90 5.65
CA VAL A 18 21.03 4.11 4.96
C VAL A 18 21.37 2.62 4.96
N ALA A 19 22.65 2.28 4.73
CA ALA A 19 23.09 0.88 4.80
C ALA A 19 23.03 0.31 6.22
N GLU A 20 23.28 1.13 7.25
CA GLU A 20 23.17 0.75 8.67
C GLU A 20 21.71 0.53 9.08
N ALA A 21 20.81 1.45 8.74
CA ALA A 21 19.38 1.32 9.00
C ALA A 21 18.77 0.08 8.31
N LEU A 22 19.19 -0.23 7.08
CA LEU A 22 18.69 -1.42 6.36
C LEU A 22 19.38 -2.73 6.76
N LEU A 23 20.45 -2.69 7.56
CA LEU A 23 21.18 -3.90 7.96
C LEU A 23 20.33 -4.79 8.89
N ASN A 24 19.53 -4.17 9.76
CA ASN A 24 18.59 -4.85 10.63
C ASN A 24 17.23 -4.12 10.67
N PRO A 25 16.35 -4.36 9.69
CA PRO A 25 15.07 -3.65 9.57
C PRO A 25 14.00 -4.13 10.58
N LEU A 26 14.40 -4.91 11.60
CA LEU A 26 13.54 -5.54 12.60
C LEU A 26 13.80 -5.00 14.01
N GLY A 27 14.53 -3.89 14.13
CA GLY A 27 14.83 -3.23 15.39
C GLY A 27 13.68 -2.32 15.87
N GLU A 28 14.05 -1.27 16.60
CA GLU A 28 13.14 -0.23 17.10
C GLU A 28 13.45 1.15 16.48
N ASP A 29 14.29 1.21 15.44
CA ASP A 29 14.59 2.47 14.77
C ASP A 29 13.34 2.98 14.02
N ASP A 30 13.20 4.30 13.86
CA ASP A 30 11.99 4.92 13.29
C ASP A 30 11.66 4.44 11.86
N ASP A 31 12.66 3.95 11.12
CA ASP A 31 12.53 3.44 9.75
C ASP A 31 12.42 1.90 9.65
N ASP A 32 12.38 1.19 10.80
CA ASP A 32 12.22 -0.26 10.87
C ASP A 32 10.78 -0.71 10.57
N PHE A 33 10.61 -2.00 10.31
CA PHE A 33 9.28 -2.58 10.15
C PHE A 33 8.53 -2.60 11.48
N GLU A 34 7.30 -2.09 11.46
CA GLU A 34 6.36 -2.21 12.58
C GLU A 34 5.81 -3.65 12.68
N CYS A 35 6.66 -4.57 13.16
CA CYS A 35 6.35 -5.99 13.26
C CYS A 35 5.25 -6.27 14.29
N ASN A 36 5.18 -5.49 15.37
CA ASN A 36 4.15 -5.66 16.40
C ASN A 36 2.76 -5.40 15.82
N PHE A 37 2.60 -4.33 15.03
CA PHE A 37 1.36 -4.09 14.29
C PHE A 37 1.01 -5.25 13.35
N LEU A 38 1.99 -5.79 12.62
CA LEU A 38 1.74 -6.92 11.71
C LEU A 38 1.30 -8.18 12.45
N ILE A 39 1.89 -8.47 13.61
CA ILE A 39 1.48 -9.58 14.47
C ILE A 39 0.05 -9.35 14.96
N ASP A 40 -0.27 -8.16 15.46
CA ASP A 40 -1.60 -7.85 15.98
C ASP A 40 -2.67 -7.93 14.88
N LYS A 41 -2.40 -7.34 13.71
CA LYS A 41 -3.30 -7.40 12.56
C LYS A 41 -3.58 -8.85 12.12
N ASN A 42 -2.58 -9.71 12.21
CA ASN A 42 -2.66 -11.08 11.71
C ASN A 42 -3.24 -12.08 12.75
N ILE A 43 -3.03 -11.85 14.05
CA ILE A 43 -3.27 -12.85 15.13
C ILE A 43 -4.09 -12.34 16.34
N ALA A 44 -4.23 -11.02 16.58
CA ALA A 44 -4.68 -10.54 17.90
C ALA A 44 -6.18 -10.75 18.21
N VAL A 45 -6.46 -11.71 19.09
CA VAL A 45 -7.75 -12.01 19.76
C VAL A 45 -8.21 -10.87 20.67
N SER A 46 -8.79 -9.83 20.08
CA SER A 46 -9.51 -8.79 20.83
C SER A 46 -10.92 -9.27 21.20
N LYS A 47 -10.99 -10.06 22.27
CA LYS A 47 -12.24 -10.26 23.01
C LYS A 47 -12.59 -8.93 23.67
N GLN A 48 -13.48 -8.18 23.01
CA GLN A 48 -14.16 -6.94 23.44
C GLN A 48 -13.68 -5.68 22.67
N ASN A 49 -14.50 -5.33 21.67
CA ASN A 49 -14.57 -4.09 20.88
C ASN A 49 -13.69 -3.98 19.61
N ARG A 50 -14.12 -4.74 18.59
CA ARG A 50 -13.98 -4.49 17.13
C ARG A 50 -12.57 -4.17 16.58
N THR A 51 -11.67 -5.13 16.72
CA THR A 51 -10.59 -5.33 15.75
C THR A 51 -10.84 -6.67 15.08
N PHE A 52 -11.18 -6.67 13.79
CA PHE A 52 -11.29 -7.90 13.00
C PHE A 52 -9.87 -8.38 12.67
N GLU A 53 -9.46 -9.48 13.27
CA GLU A 53 -8.22 -10.16 12.88
C GLU A 53 -8.34 -10.68 11.47
N THR A 54 -7.38 -10.36 10.61
CA THR A 54 -7.46 -10.82 9.21
C THR A 54 -7.28 -12.34 9.14
N GLY A 55 -6.37 -12.92 9.91
CA GLY A 55 -6.06 -14.36 9.85
C GLY A 55 -7.18 -15.25 10.38
N LEU A 56 -7.65 -15.00 11.60
CA LEU A 56 -8.67 -15.84 12.22
C LEU A 56 -10.08 -15.62 11.63
N SER A 57 -10.44 -14.39 11.25
CA SER A 57 -11.77 -14.11 10.66
C SER A 57 -12.01 -14.88 9.36
N ILE A 58 -10.95 -15.13 8.56
CA ILE A 58 -11.03 -15.91 7.32
C ILE A 58 -11.48 -17.36 7.57
N VAL A 59 -11.01 -17.99 8.65
CA VAL A 59 -11.27 -19.41 8.93
C VAL A 59 -12.40 -19.65 9.94
N ASP A 60 -12.84 -18.61 10.64
CA ASP A 60 -13.90 -18.67 11.64
C ASP A 60 -15.18 -18.00 11.11
N GLU A 61 -15.37 -16.70 11.37
CA GLU A 61 -16.61 -15.97 11.09
C GLU A 61 -17.00 -15.91 9.61
N THR A 62 -16.02 -15.83 8.70
CA THR A 62 -16.26 -15.69 7.25
C THR A 62 -16.05 -17.00 6.48
N TYR A 63 -15.84 -18.11 7.18
CA TYR A 63 -15.71 -19.41 6.56
C TYR A 63 -17.00 -19.77 5.80
N ASP A 64 -16.85 -20.18 4.54
CA ASP A 64 -17.96 -20.55 3.63
C ASP A 64 -18.99 -19.42 3.40
N TYR A 65 -18.65 -18.17 3.76
CA TYR A 65 -19.49 -17.02 3.48
C TYR A 65 -19.22 -16.51 2.06
N CYS A 66 -20.19 -16.73 1.17
CA CYS A 66 -20.21 -16.13 -0.16
C CYS A 66 -21.32 -15.06 -0.22
N PRO A 67 -21.00 -13.79 -0.57
CA PRO A 67 -22.02 -12.78 -0.85
C PRO A 67 -22.96 -13.22 -1.97
N PRO A 68 -24.24 -12.80 -1.96
CA PRO A 68 -25.18 -13.12 -3.02
C PRO A 68 -24.72 -12.56 -4.37
N LEU A 69 -24.84 -13.39 -5.41
CA LEU A 69 -24.41 -13.05 -6.76
C LEU A 69 -25.48 -12.23 -7.49
N PHE A 70 -25.09 -11.06 -7.99
CA PHE A 70 -25.92 -10.19 -8.83
C PHE A 70 -25.11 -9.74 -10.07
N PRO A 71 -25.76 -9.45 -11.21
CA PRO A 71 -25.11 -8.78 -12.33
C PRO A 71 -24.45 -7.49 -11.85
N ASP A 72 -23.15 -7.34 -12.10
CA ASP A 72 -22.43 -6.14 -11.73
C ASP A 72 -22.72 -4.99 -12.71
N ARG A 73 -22.24 -3.80 -12.37
CA ARG A 73 -22.44 -2.58 -13.16
C ARG A 73 -21.69 -2.59 -14.50
N PHE A 74 -20.65 -3.42 -14.64
CA PHE A 74 -19.87 -3.59 -15.86
C PHE A 74 -20.56 -4.49 -16.89
N MET A 75 -21.68 -5.15 -16.54
CA MET A 75 -22.52 -5.87 -17.51
C MET A 75 -23.15 -4.96 -18.57
N ASP A 76 -23.30 -3.65 -18.30
CA ASP A 76 -23.80 -2.69 -19.27
C ASP A 76 -22.71 -2.39 -20.32
N PRO A 77 -22.94 -2.66 -21.62
CA PRO A 77 -21.99 -2.31 -22.69
C PRO A 77 -21.62 -0.83 -22.75
N ASN A 78 -22.47 0.05 -22.21
CA ASN A 78 -22.25 1.49 -22.18
C ASN A 78 -21.67 1.97 -20.85
N TYR A 79 -21.23 1.06 -19.97
CA TYR A 79 -20.65 1.45 -18.70
C TYR A 79 -19.37 2.27 -18.89
N VAL A 80 -19.37 3.48 -18.33
CA VAL A 80 -18.18 4.33 -18.21
C VAL A 80 -17.86 4.45 -16.73
N PRO A 81 -16.63 4.12 -16.28
CA PRO A 81 -16.27 4.30 -14.88
C PRO A 81 -16.37 5.78 -14.49
N VAL A 82 -16.90 6.03 -13.28
CA VAL A 82 -17.09 7.38 -12.77
C VAL A 82 -15.87 7.79 -11.97
N TYR A 83 -15.33 8.96 -12.27
CA TYR A 83 -14.17 9.53 -11.59
C TYR A 83 -14.55 10.88 -10.99
N SER A 84 -13.93 11.24 -9.86
CA SER A 84 -14.10 12.56 -9.25
C SER A 84 -13.59 13.66 -10.19
N GLU A 85 -14.10 14.88 -10.04
CA GLU A 85 -13.67 16.05 -10.85
C GLU A 85 -12.15 16.27 -10.77
N ASP A 86 -11.53 16.01 -9.62
CA ASP A 86 -10.08 16.11 -9.45
C ASP A 86 -9.30 15.03 -10.22
N SER A 87 -9.81 13.80 -10.26
CA SER A 87 -9.21 12.72 -11.04
C SER A 87 -9.34 12.95 -12.56
N GLN A 88 -10.43 13.62 -13.00
CA GLN A 88 -10.65 13.94 -14.41
C GLN A 88 -9.67 14.98 -14.97
N LYS A 89 -9.10 15.84 -14.12
CA LYS A 89 -8.14 16.88 -14.53
C LYS A 89 -6.87 16.31 -15.20
N ASN A 90 -6.50 15.07 -14.89
CA ASN A 90 -5.29 14.41 -15.42
C ASN A 90 -5.58 13.29 -16.45
N GLY A 91 -6.81 13.23 -16.96
CA GLY A 91 -7.11 12.61 -18.26
C GLY A 91 -7.70 11.19 -18.23
N HIS A 92 -8.75 11.00 -19.04
CA HIS A 92 -9.34 9.70 -19.39
C HIS A 92 -8.88 9.16 -20.75
N ASP A 93 -8.24 9.99 -21.58
CA ASP A 93 -8.13 9.71 -23.03
C ASP A 93 -6.76 9.20 -23.49
N ASN A 94 -5.88 8.84 -22.56
CA ASN A 94 -4.54 8.31 -22.89
C ASN A 94 -4.57 6.78 -23.04
N VAL A 95 -5.53 6.24 -23.80
CA VAL A 95 -5.41 4.84 -24.23
C VAL A 95 -4.06 4.71 -24.92
N LEU A 96 -3.17 3.88 -24.37
CA LEU A 96 -1.83 3.70 -24.90
C LEU A 96 -1.94 3.01 -26.26
N VAL A 97 -2.01 3.81 -27.33
CA VAL A 97 -2.08 3.32 -28.71
C VAL A 97 -0.71 2.93 -29.28
N GLY A 98 0.36 3.18 -28.52
CA GLY A 98 1.75 2.84 -28.85
C GLY A 98 2.44 3.91 -29.69
N SER A 99 3.76 4.00 -29.55
CA SER A 99 4.57 5.05 -30.22
C SER A 99 4.65 4.92 -31.75
N ALA A 100 4.14 3.82 -32.31
CA ALA A 100 4.12 3.54 -33.74
C ALA A 100 2.70 3.57 -34.35
N GLU A 101 1.71 4.04 -33.59
CA GLU A 101 0.37 4.22 -34.13
C GLU A 101 0.40 5.23 -35.30
N GLY A 102 -0.24 4.88 -36.42
CA GLY A 102 -0.30 5.73 -37.60
C GLY A 102 0.85 5.64 -38.61
N ILE A 103 1.89 4.82 -38.37
CA ILE A 103 2.93 4.58 -39.39
C ILE A 103 2.41 3.53 -40.39
N LYS A 104 1.99 3.98 -41.58
CA LYS A 104 1.69 3.14 -42.75
C LYS A 104 2.84 3.15 -43.76
#